data_AF-A0A832X696-F1
#
_entry.id   AF-A0A832X696-F1
#
_cell.length_a   1.000
_cell.length_b   1.000
_cell.length_c   1.000
_cell.angle_alpha   90.00
_cell.angle_beta   90.00
_cell.angle_gamma   90.00
#
_symmetry.space_group_name_H-M   'P 1'
#
loop_
_entity.id
_entity.type
_entity.pdbx_description
1 polymer ?
#
loop_
_entity_poly.entity_id
_entity_poly.type
_entity_poly.pdbx_seq_one_letter_code
_entity_poly.pdbx_strand_id
1 'polypeptide(L)'
;MGIIFNTAAILSGGLTALTLKLGIEPKFAFVLGAILLFVPIKFLLPFASKKAFSETGIIASIGVILGYVMLNFGLWHAFIFGVGMGYAYLYFWIFVMPRILK
;
A
#
# COMPACT_ATOMS: atom_id res chain seq x y z
N MET A 1 -11.90 12.14 4.51
CA MET A 1 -11.50 10.71 4.44
C MET A 1 -10.59 10.40 3.24
N GLY A 2 -10.89 10.83 2.01
CA GLY A 2 -10.04 10.56 0.82
C GLY A 2 -8.54 10.92 0.92
N ILE A 3 -8.19 12.01 1.61
CA ILE A 3 -6.80 12.44 1.78
C ILE A 3 -5.97 11.43 2.59
N ILE A 4 -6.51 10.89 3.68
CA ILE A 4 -5.79 9.93 4.55
C ILE A 4 -5.44 8.65 3.77
N PHE A 5 -6.30 8.26 2.81
CA PHE A 5 -6.13 7.05 2.01
C PHE A 5 -5.10 7.22 0.89
N ASN A 6 -5.11 8.38 0.23
CA ASN A 6 -4.04 8.76 -0.70
C ASN A 6 -2.69 8.77 0.02
N THR A 7 -2.66 9.34 1.22
CA THR A 7 -1.45 9.40 2.03
C THR A 7 -0.94 8.02 2.42
N ALA A 8 -1.80 7.06 2.76
CA ALA A 8 -1.36 5.71 3.12
C ALA A 8 -0.67 4.96 1.97
N ALA A 9 -1.28 4.93 0.77
CA ALA A 9 -0.70 4.26 -0.39
C ALA A 9 0.61 4.93 -0.84
N ILE A 10 0.62 6.27 -0.90
CA ILE A 10 1.79 7.06 -1.31
C ILE A 10 2.93 6.92 -0.31
N LEU A 11 2.67 7.06 0.99
CA LEU A 11 3.71 6.95 2.01
C LEU A 11 4.25 5.52 2.11
N SER A 12 3.40 4.49 2.10
CA SER A 12 3.85 3.10 2.17
C SER A 12 4.68 2.70 0.96
N GLY A 13 4.18 3.01 -0.25
CA GLY A 13 4.91 2.75 -1.48
C GLY A 13 6.21 3.57 -1.56
N GLY A 14 6.17 4.82 -1.11
CA GLY A 14 7.32 5.72 -1.13
C GLY A 14 8.41 5.28 -0.17
N LEU A 15 8.05 4.87 1.06
CA LEU A 15 9.00 4.34 2.02
C LEU A 15 9.62 3.03 1.50
N THR A 16 8.80 2.11 0.98
CA THR A 16 9.30 0.85 0.40
C THR A 16 10.26 1.11 -0.76
N ALA A 17 9.93 2.02 -1.69
CA ALA A 17 10.81 2.38 -2.80
C ALA A 17 12.10 3.04 -2.32
N LEU A 18 12.03 3.94 -1.33
CA LEU A 18 13.21 4.55 -0.72
C LEU A 18 14.12 3.51 -0.07
N THR A 19 13.54 2.58 0.69
CA THR A 19 14.28 1.50 1.36
C THR A 19 14.96 0.58 0.35
N LEU A 20 14.28 0.21 -0.75
CA LEU A 20 14.87 -0.55 -1.84
C LEU A 20 16.01 0.23 -2.54
N LYS A 21 15.87 1.55 -2.71
CA LYS A 21 16.93 2.42 -3.26
C LYS A 21 18.18 2.44 -2.37
N LEU A 22 18.02 2.30 -1.05
CA LEU A 22 19.13 2.21 -0.10
C LEU A 22 19.81 0.83 -0.09
N GLY A 23 19.40 -0.10 -0.95
CA GLY A 23 19.98 -1.44 -1.05
C GLY A 23 19.54 -2.40 0.06
N ILE A 24 18.52 -2.03 0.84
CA ILE A 24 17.97 -2.87 1.91
C ILE A 24 17.15 -4.00 1.28
N GLU A 25 17.28 -5.22 1.82
CA GLU A 25 16.57 -6.39 1.29
C GLU A 25 15.05 -6.17 1.24
N PRO A 26 14.34 -6.73 0.24
CA PRO A 26 12.91 -6.52 0.05
C PRO A 26 12.05 -6.86 1.27
N LYS A 27 12.44 -7.87 2.05
CA LYS A 27 11.74 -8.27 3.28
C LYS A 27 11.73 -7.16 4.34
N PHE A 28 12.83 -6.41 4.47
CA PHE A 28 12.92 -5.28 5.40
C PHE A 28 12.29 -4.01 4.81
N ALA A 29 12.37 -3.82 3.49
CA ALA A 29 11.63 -2.75 2.78
C ALA A 29 10.11 -2.89 2.91
N PHE A 30 9.63 -4.13 2.94
CA PHE A 30 8.23 -4.43 3.23
C PHE A 30 7.88 -4.05 4.68
N VAL A 31 8.65 -4.52 5.66
CA VAL A 31 8.44 -4.23 7.08
C VAL A 31 8.39 -2.71 7.32
N LEU A 32 9.34 -1.97 6.75
CA LEU A 32 9.43 -0.52 6.92
C LEU A 32 8.28 0.22 6.23
N GLY A 33 7.92 -0.11 4.99
CA GLY A 33 6.84 0.59 4.29
C GLY A 33 5.42 0.19 4.71
N ALA A 34 5.21 -1.07 5.08
CA ALA A 34 3.89 -1.58 5.42
C ALA A 34 3.52 -1.35 6.90
N ILE A 35 4.46 -1.58 7.84
CA ILE A 35 4.15 -1.59 9.28
C ILE A 35 4.03 -0.18 9.87
N LEU A 36 4.86 0.77 9.41
CA LEU A 36 4.85 2.15 9.90
C LEU A 36 3.51 2.87 9.71
N LEU A 37 2.72 2.46 8.71
CA LEU A 37 1.41 3.06 8.41
C LEU A 37 0.23 2.18 8.85
N PHE A 38 0.42 0.87 8.95
CA PHE A 38 -0.61 -0.03 9.46
C PHE A 38 -0.98 0.28 10.92
N VAL A 39 0.01 0.56 11.77
CA VAL A 39 -0.19 0.79 13.20
C VAL A 39 -1.03 2.06 13.46
N PRO A 40 -0.68 3.26 12.95
CA PRO A 40 -1.46 4.48 13.21
C PRO A 40 -2.89 4.41 12.62
N ILE A 41 -3.06 3.84 11.42
CA ILE A 41 -4.36 3.81 10.73
C ILE A 41 -5.36 2.92 11.48
N LYS A 42 -4.89 1.83 12.11
CA LYS A 42 -5.75 0.94 12.90
C LYS A 42 -6.29 1.61 14.17
N PHE A 43 -5.57 2.58 14.73
CA PHE A 43 -6.02 3.38 15.87
C PHE A 43 -6.97 4.53 15.48
N LEU A 44 -6.84 5.06 14.27
CA LEU A 44 -7.56 6.27 13.83
C LEU A 44 -8.95 6.00 13.19
N LEU A 45 -9.26 4.78 12.74
CA LEU A 45 -10.49 4.48 11.99
C LEU A 45 -11.45 3.51 12.72
N PRO A 46 -12.79 3.66 12.59
CA PRO A 46 -13.78 2.76 13.18
C PRO A 46 -13.83 1.36 12.50
N PHE A 47 -14.28 0.33 13.23
CA PHE A 47 -14.06 -1.09 12.88
C PHE A 47 -14.50 -1.55 11.47
N ALA A 48 -15.64 -1.08 10.95
CA ALA A 48 -16.15 -1.51 9.65
C ALA A 48 -15.31 -0.98 8.46
N SER A 49 -14.65 0.16 8.64
CA SER A 49 -13.74 0.73 7.65
C SER A 49 -12.34 0.10 7.75
N LYS A 50 -11.92 -0.37 8.93
CA LYS A 50 -10.52 -0.81 9.20
C LYS A 50 -9.90 -1.75 8.18
N LYS A 51 -10.63 -2.72 7.60
CA LYS A 51 -10.01 -3.76 6.76
C LYS A 51 -9.39 -3.18 5.49
N ALA A 52 -10.21 -2.60 4.62
CA ALA A 52 -9.73 -2.03 3.35
C ALA A 52 -8.71 -0.89 3.57
N PHE A 53 -8.89 -0.09 4.63
CA PHE A 53 -8.01 1.05 4.89
C PHE A 53 -6.67 0.65 5.51
N SER A 54 -6.64 -0.35 6.39
CA SER A 54 -5.39 -0.82 6.98
C SER A 54 -4.56 -1.64 5.98
N GLU A 55 -5.21 -2.41 5.10
CA GLU A 55 -4.52 -3.26 4.13
C GLU A 55 -4.00 -2.47 2.91
N THR A 56 -4.50 -1.26 2.64
CA THR A 56 -4.06 -0.45 1.48
C THR A 56 -2.56 -0.17 1.47
N GLY A 57 -1.97 0.19 2.62
CA GLY A 57 -0.52 0.42 2.73
C GLY A 57 0.30 -0.86 2.52
N ILE A 58 -0.20 -1.99 3.02
CA ILE A 58 0.39 -3.32 2.83
C ILE A 58 0.41 -3.67 1.34
N ILE A 59 -0.74 -3.52 0.66
CA ILE A 59 -0.87 -3.82 -0.77
C ILE A 59 0.04 -2.89 -1.60
N ALA A 60 0.13 -1.62 -1.24
CA ALA A 60 1.02 -0.68 -1.93
C ALA A 60 2.48 -1.12 -1.82
N SER A 61 2.96 -1.45 -0.62
CA SER A 61 4.33 -1.95 -0.41
C SER A 61 4.61 -3.27 -1.12
N ILE A 62 3.66 -4.21 -1.13
CA ILE A 62 3.77 -5.46 -1.90
C ILE A 62 3.89 -5.15 -3.38
N GLY A 63 3.05 -4.27 -3.91
CA GLY A 63 3.07 -3.88 -5.31
C GLY A 63 4.41 -3.26 -5.71
N VAL A 64 4.99 -2.38 -4.88
CA VAL A 64 6.33 -1.82 -5.14
C VAL A 64 7.40 -2.92 -5.21
N ILE A 65 7.37 -3.87 -4.27
CA ILE A 65 8.35 -4.98 -4.25
C ILE A 65 8.17 -5.90 -5.45
N LEU A 66 6.94 -6.26 -5.79
CA LEU A 66 6.65 -7.08 -6.97
C LEU A 66 7.12 -6.38 -8.25
N GLY A 67 6.79 -5.09 -8.40
CA GLY A 67 7.22 -4.28 -9.53
C GLY A 67 8.74 -4.24 -9.66
N TYR A 68 9.44 -4.01 -8.56
CA TYR A 68 10.91 -3.88 -8.56
C TYR A 68 11.63 -5.22 -8.72
N VAL A 69 11.22 -6.26 -7.99
CA VAL A 69 11.94 -7.54 -7.88
C VAL A 69 11.49 -8.55 -8.93
N MET A 70 10.18 -8.67 -9.18
CA MET A 70 9.64 -9.70 -10.09
C MET A 70 9.46 -9.18 -11.51
N LEU A 71 8.99 -7.93 -11.66
CA LEU A 71 8.72 -7.33 -12.98
C LEU A 71 9.90 -6.52 -13.52
N ASN A 72 11.00 -6.41 -12.78
CA ASN A 72 12.21 -5.64 -13.14
C ASN A 72 11.92 -4.18 -13.55
N PHE A 73 10.91 -3.56 -12.95
CA PHE A 73 10.62 -2.15 -13.18
C PHE A 73 11.68 -1.27 -12.51
N GLY A 74 12.04 -0.16 -13.18
CA GLY A 74 12.79 0.89 -12.52
C GLY A 74 12.04 1.42 -11.28
N LEU A 75 12.78 1.87 -10.26
CA LEU A 75 12.23 2.32 -8.96
C LEU A 75 11.00 3.23 -9.05
N TRP A 76 11.02 4.20 -9.97
CA TRP A 76 9.90 5.10 -10.20
C TRP A 76 8.64 4.38 -10.72
N HIS A 77 8.81 3.45 -11.65
CA HIS A 77 7.71 2.66 -12.20
C HIS A 77 7.18 1.67 -11.16
N ALA A 78 8.07 1.04 -10.38
CA ALA A 78 7.69 0.17 -9.27
C ALA A 78 6.89 0.93 -8.20
N PHE A 79 7.29 2.15 -7.86
CA PHE A 79 6.55 3.03 -6.95
C PHE A 79 5.14 3.34 -7.46
N ILE A 80 5.01 3.82 -8.70
CA ILE A 80 3.70 4.16 -9.31
C ILE A 80 2.82 2.91 -9.38
N PHE A 81 3.40 1.78 -9.76
CA PHE A 81 2.70 0.49 -9.82
C PHE A 81 2.16 0.07 -8.44
N GLY A 82 2.98 0.16 -7.39
CA GLY A 82 2.54 -0.15 -6.02
C GLY A 82 1.43 0.78 -5.53
N VAL A 83 1.57 2.09 -5.73
CA VAL A 83 0.51 3.06 -5.39
C VAL A 83 -0.79 2.76 -6.14
N GLY A 84 -0.68 2.44 -7.44
CA GLY A 84 -1.81 2.02 -8.27
C GLY A 84 -2.52 0.77 -7.73
N MET A 85 -1.76 -0.25 -7.31
CA MET A 85 -2.32 -1.45 -6.68
C MET A 85 -3.05 -1.13 -5.36
N GLY A 86 -2.48 -0.25 -4.53
CA GLY A 86 -3.13 0.22 -3.30
C GLY A 86 -4.48 0.88 -3.59
N TYR A 87 -4.55 1.75 -4.60
CA TYR A 87 -5.81 2.37 -5.02
C TYR A 87 -6.82 1.41 -5.62
N ALA A 88 -6.36 0.47 -6.45
CA ALA A 88 -7.23 -0.56 -7.02
C ALA A 88 -7.87 -1.42 -5.92
N TYR A 89 -7.08 -1.81 -4.91
CA TYR A 89 -7.56 -2.54 -3.75
C TYR A 89 -8.60 -1.74 -2.96
N LEU A 90 -8.32 -0.46 -2.68
CA LEU A 90 -9.26 0.43 -2.00
C LEU A 90 -10.58 0.58 -2.77
N TYR A 91 -10.47 0.82 -4.09
CA TYR A 91 -11.61 0.97 -4.98
C TYR A 91 -12.49 -0.29 -4.99
N PHE A 92 -11.87 -1.46 -5.09
CA PHE A 92 -12.56 -2.75 -5.05
C PHE A 92 -13.40 -2.89 -3.77
N TRP A 93 -12.82 -2.61 -2.60
CA TRP A 93 -13.54 -2.76 -1.34
C TRP A 93 -14.63 -1.72 -1.11
N ILE A 94 -14.46 -0.49 -1.59
CA ILE A 94 -15.44 0.59 -1.41
C ILE A 94 -16.61 0.46 -2.39
N PHE A 95 -16.35 0.13 -3.65
CA PHE A 95 -17.35 0.24 -4.71
C PHE A 95 -17.84 -1.09 -5.26
N VAL A 96 -16.98 -2.12 -5.28
CA VAL A 96 -17.27 -3.41 -5.89
C VAL A 96 -17.85 -4.38 -4.85
N MET A 97 -17.16 -4.56 -3.73
CA MET A 97 -17.55 -5.52 -2.69
C MET A 97 -18.97 -5.30 -2.13
N PRO A 98 -19.44 -4.07 -1.84
CA PRO A 98 -20.80 -3.85 -1.34
C PRO A 98 -21.90 -4.19 -2.35
N ARG A 99 -21.57 -4.28 -3.64
CA ARG A 99 -22.51 -4.70 -4.70
C ARG A 99 -22.57 -6.21 -4.85
N ILE A 100 -21.48 -6.92 -4.52
CA ILE A 100 -21.40 -8.39 -4.57
C ILE A 100 -22.10 -9.02 -3.37
N LEU A 101 -22.04 -8.36 -2.21
CA LEU A 101 -22.62 -8.87 -0.95
C LEU A 101 -24.10 -8.54 -0.75
N LYS A 102 -24.75 -7.88 -1.71
CA LYS A 102 -26.20 -7.62 -1.73
C LYS A 102 -26.91 -8.71 -2.51
#